data_AF-A0A383C8M9-F1
#
_entry.id   AF-A0A383C8M9-F1
#
_cell.length_a   1.000
_cell.length_b   1.000
_cell.length_c   1.000
_cell.angle_alpha   90.00
_cell.angle_beta   90.00
_cell.angle_gamma   90.00
#
_symmetry.space_group_name_H-M   'P 1'
#
loop_
_entity.id
_entity.type
_entity.pdbx_description
1 polymer ?
#
loop_
_entity_poly.entity_id
_entity_poly.type
_entity_poly.pdbx_seq_one_letter_code
_entity_poly.pdbx_strand_id
1 'polypeptide(L)'
;MKRTFICQLCNRHFNRKYNLNQHLKRKNPCVVIKQNLPKSSKIFQNLPFSSKNDKSEETNEKRFGCDFCKRSYKQNYNLTKHLKTCKVKKEQEQEQEIDFINNFRKSVEISHTSLRNEIFKIKEEMEIMNEKLVIN
;
A
#
# COMPACT_ATOMS: atom_id res chain seq x y z
N MET A 1 -7.69 28.09 -28.28
CA MET A 1 -7.17 28.56 -26.97
C MET A 1 -8.15 28.16 -25.87
N LYS A 2 -7.73 27.42 -24.84
CA LYS A 2 -8.64 27.01 -23.74
C LYS A 2 -9.00 28.25 -22.89
N ARG A 3 -10.29 28.57 -22.76
CA ARG A 3 -10.78 29.59 -21.83
C ARG A 3 -10.37 29.20 -20.41
N THR A 4 -9.43 29.94 -19.83
CA THR A 4 -9.01 29.79 -18.43
C THR A 4 -9.78 30.79 -17.57
N PHE A 5 -9.99 30.43 -16.31
CA PHE A 5 -10.59 31.30 -15.31
C PHE A 5 -9.46 31.93 -14.50
N ILE A 6 -9.46 33.26 -14.36
CA ILE A 6 -8.35 34.00 -13.74
C ILE A 6 -8.85 34.64 -12.44
N CYS A 7 -8.09 34.48 -11.36
CA CYS A 7 -8.33 35.23 -10.12
C CYS A 7 -7.80 36.66 -10.29
N GLN A 8 -8.67 37.66 -10.19
CA GLN A 8 -8.29 39.08 -10.39
C GLN A 8 -7.46 39.68 -9.23
N LEU A 9 -7.34 38.94 -8.12
CA LEU A 9 -6.56 39.38 -6.96
C LEU A 9 -5.06 38.99 -7.09
N CYS A 10 -4.77 37.78 -7.61
CA CYS A 10 -3.40 37.26 -7.76
C CYS A 10 -3.02 36.83 -9.18
N ASN A 11 -3.88 37.07 -10.17
CA ASN A 11 -3.71 36.69 -11.57
C ASN A 11 -3.39 35.20 -11.81
N ARG A 12 -3.80 34.34 -10.87
CA ARG A 12 -3.61 32.88 -10.99
C ARG A 12 -4.63 32.29 -11.96
N HIS A 13 -4.15 31.41 -12.83
CA HIS A 13 -4.96 30.73 -13.86
C HIS A 13 -5.52 29.40 -13.34
N PHE A 14 -6.78 29.13 -13.70
CA PHE A 14 -7.50 27.90 -13.37
C PHE A 14 -8.15 27.34 -14.64
N ASN A 15 -8.16 26.01 -14.75
CA ASN A 15 -8.75 25.30 -15.88
C ASN A 15 -10.27 25.00 -15.71
N ARG A 16 -10.84 25.28 -14.53
CA ARG A 16 -12.25 25.06 -14.20
C ARG A 16 -12.79 26.13 -13.24
N LYS A 17 -14.06 26.53 -13.43
CA LYS A 17 -14.75 27.52 -12.57
C LYS A 17 -14.85 27.06 -11.11
N TYR A 18 -15.08 25.77 -10.87
CA TYR A 18 -15.11 25.18 -9.53
C TYR A 18 -13.81 25.45 -8.74
N ASN A 19 -12.66 25.31 -9.39
CA ASN A 19 -11.35 25.52 -8.75
C ASN A 19 -11.11 26.99 -8.40
N LEU A 20 -11.55 27.92 -9.25
CA LEU A 20 -11.52 29.36 -8.93
C LEU A 20 -12.42 29.66 -7.73
N ASN A 21 -13.64 29.11 -7.68
CA ASN A 21 -14.56 29.32 -6.56
C ASN A 21 -13.98 28.79 -5.22
N GLN A 22 -13.40 27.60 -5.22
CA GLN A 22 -12.73 27.05 -4.03
C GLN A 22 -11.51 27.89 -3.61
N HIS A 23 -10.79 28.48 -4.57
CA HIS A 23 -9.68 29.38 -4.29
C HIS A 23 -10.15 30.67 -3.58
N LEU A 24 -11.27 31.25 -4.01
CA LEU A 24 -11.85 32.47 -3.41
C LEU A 24 -12.45 32.23 -2.02
N LYS A 25 -12.93 31.02 -1.73
CA LYS A 25 -13.54 30.64 -0.44
C LYS A 25 -12.52 30.22 0.64
N ARG A 26 -11.22 30.38 0.40
CA ARG A 26 -10.19 29.99 1.37
C ARG A 26 -10.23 30.89 2.60
N LYS A 27 -9.93 30.30 3.77
CA LYS A 27 -9.83 31.00 5.06
C LYS A 27 -8.84 32.18 5.03
N ASN A 28 -7.81 32.08 4.20
CA ASN A 28 -6.90 33.19 3.88
C ASN A 28 -7.14 33.63 2.42
N PRO A 29 -7.82 34.76 2.19
CA PRO A 29 -8.14 35.24 0.85
C PRO A 29 -6.88 35.69 0.08
N CYS A 30 -6.97 35.65 -1.24
CA CYS A 30 -5.90 36.13 -2.12
C CYS A 30 -5.78 37.67 -2.02
N VAL A 31 -4.55 38.19 -1.91
CA VAL A 31 -4.26 39.63 -1.80
C VAL A 31 -3.86 40.22 -3.16
N VAL A 32 -4.24 41.47 -3.42
CA VAL A 32 -3.89 42.22 -4.64
C VAL A 32 -2.37 42.37 -4.73
N ILE A 33 -1.76 41.78 -5.77
CA ILE A 33 -0.34 41.98 -6.05
C ILE A 33 -0.16 43.37 -6.68
N LYS A 34 0.01 44.42 -5.86
CA LYS A 34 0.54 45.70 -6.35
C LYS A 34 1.98 45.45 -6.81
N GLN A 35 2.19 45.51 -8.12
CA GLN A 35 3.51 45.41 -8.74
C GLN A 35 4.34 46.62 -8.29
N ASN A 36 5.13 46.46 -7.23
CA ASN A 36 6.34 47.23 -6.91
C ASN A 36 6.90 46.76 -5.57
N LEU A 37 7.61 45.62 -5.56
CA LEU A 37 8.66 45.40 -4.57
C LEU A 37 9.85 44.67 -5.23
N PRO A 38 11.09 45.11 -4.95
CA PRO A 38 12.31 44.61 -5.57
C PRO A 38 12.57 43.15 -5.19
N LYS A 39 13.34 42.45 -6.02
CA LYS A 39 13.79 41.07 -5.85
C LYS A 39 14.68 40.90 -4.60
N SER A 40 14.13 41.04 -3.41
CA SER A 40 14.74 40.59 -2.16
C SER A 40 13.70 40.55 -1.05
N SER A 41 12.98 39.45 -0.95
CA SER A 41 12.37 38.98 0.31
C SER A 41 11.96 37.54 0.12
N LYS A 42 12.72 36.64 0.75
CA LYS A 42 12.35 35.24 0.95
C LYS A 42 11.01 35.19 1.68
N ILE A 43 9.89 35.08 0.97
CA ILE A 43 8.64 34.65 1.58
C ILE A 43 8.68 33.13 1.60
N PHE A 44 9.24 32.59 2.70
CA PHE A 44 9.07 31.20 3.06
C PHE A 44 7.59 30.95 3.38
N GLN A 45 6.89 30.15 2.58
CA GLN A 45 5.65 29.46 3.01
C GLN A 45 5.57 28.03 2.47
N ASN A 46 6.71 27.35 2.38
CA ASN A 46 6.77 25.89 2.36
C ASN A 46 8.06 25.48 3.05
N LEU A 47 8.00 25.28 4.37
CA LEU A 47 8.72 24.27 5.18
C LEU A 47 8.49 24.55 6.68
N PRO A 48 8.63 23.53 7.55
CA PRO A 48 7.93 23.42 8.82
C PRO A 48 8.54 24.28 9.92
N PHE A 49 7.69 24.64 10.88
CA PHE A 49 8.07 25.31 12.11
C PHE A 49 8.95 24.39 12.96
N SER A 50 10.19 24.81 13.21
CA SER A 50 11.02 24.39 14.36
C SER A 50 11.77 25.67 14.78
N SER A 51 11.90 26.06 16.03
CA SER A 51 11.63 25.41 17.31
C SER A 51 11.20 26.52 18.27
N LYS A 52 10.30 26.21 19.19
CA LYS A 52 10.37 26.76 20.53
C LYS A 52 10.18 25.60 21.48
N ASN A 53 11.11 25.51 22.42
CA ASN A 53 11.06 24.64 23.57
C ASN A 53 9.68 24.76 24.20
N ASP A 54 8.87 23.71 24.12
CA ASP A 54 7.78 23.49 25.05
C ASP A 54 7.59 21.98 25.14
N LYS A 55 7.74 21.49 26.37
CA LYS A 55 7.14 20.23 26.80
C LYS A 55 5.64 20.38 26.59
N SER A 56 5.12 20.12 25.40
CA SER A 56 3.70 20.23 25.11
C SER A 56 3.23 18.95 24.45
N GLU A 57 2.76 18.06 25.32
CA GLU A 57 1.62 17.19 25.11
C GLU A 57 1.58 16.43 23.78
N GLU A 58 1.74 15.11 23.91
CA GLU A 58 1.24 14.09 23.02
C GLU A 58 -0.17 14.47 22.53
N THR A 59 -0.24 15.23 21.45
CA THR A 59 -1.50 15.59 20.82
C THR A 59 -2.10 14.27 20.35
N ASN A 60 -3.20 13.88 20.99
CA ASN A 60 -4.06 12.73 20.68
C ASN A 60 -4.71 12.83 19.28
N GLU A 61 -4.01 13.39 18.28
CA GLU A 61 -4.38 13.26 16.88
C GLU A 61 -4.22 11.80 16.48
N LYS A 62 -5.33 11.06 16.50
CA LYS A 62 -5.41 9.66 16.09
C LYS A 62 -4.72 9.45 14.74
N ARG A 63 -3.48 8.96 14.78
CA ARG A 63 -2.69 8.64 13.59
C ARG A 63 -3.17 7.32 12.99
N PHE A 64 -3.11 7.21 11.67
CA PHE A 64 -3.42 5.98 10.95
C PHE A 64 -2.13 5.17 10.76
N GLY A 65 -2.02 4.05 11.47
CA GLY A 65 -0.86 3.16 11.41
C GLY A 65 -0.97 2.14 10.27
N CYS A 66 0.17 1.78 9.69
CA CYS A 66 0.30 0.63 8.81
C CYS A 66 0.62 -0.62 9.64
N ASP A 67 -0.22 -1.64 9.60
CA ASP A 67 0.01 -2.84 10.42
C ASP A 67 1.22 -3.67 9.98
N PHE A 68 1.64 -3.51 8.73
CA PHE A 68 2.76 -4.24 8.13
C PHE A 68 4.12 -3.65 8.53
N CYS A 69 4.32 -2.35 8.31
CA CYS A 69 5.62 -1.69 8.57
C CYS A 69 5.60 -0.69 9.74
N LYS A 70 4.49 -0.61 10.47
CA LYS A 70 4.26 0.25 11.65
C LYS A 70 4.44 1.76 11.43
N ARG A 71 4.56 2.21 10.17
CA ARG A 71 4.57 3.63 9.81
C ARG A 71 3.22 4.28 10.09
N SER A 72 3.26 5.50 10.63
CA SER A 72 2.06 6.28 10.99
C SER A 72 1.85 7.47 10.05
N TYR A 73 0.59 7.73 9.71
CA TYR A 73 0.18 8.79 8.80
C TYR A 73 -0.87 9.70 9.45
N LYS A 74 -0.80 11.00 9.16
CA LYS A 74 -1.76 11.99 9.67
C LYS A 74 -3.18 11.84 9.09
N GLN A 75 -3.33 11.16 7.95
CA GLN A 75 -4.61 11.02 7.24
C GLN A 75 -4.74 9.62 6.64
N ASN A 76 -5.97 9.10 6.64
CA ASN A 76 -6.30 7.78 6.11
C ASN A 76 -5.94 7.62 4.62
N TYR A 77 -6.18 8.65 3.79
CA TYR A 77 -5.84 8.61 2.37
C TYR A 77 -4.34 8.33 2.13
N ASN A 78 -3.47 8.90 2.97
CA ASN A 78 -2.03 8.67 2.85
C ASN A 78 -1.64 7.25 3.26
N LEU A 79 -2.27 6.69 4.30
CA LEU A 79 -2.11 5.27 4.65
C LEU A 79 -2.58 4.38 3.49
N THR A 80 -3.77 4.64 2.93
CA THR A 80 -4.32 3.85 1.82
C THR A 80 -3.39 3.88 0.59
N LYS A 81 -2.83 5.04 0.25
CA LYS A 81 -1.84 5.15 -0.83
C LYS A 81 -0.57 4.38 -0.52
N HIS A 82 -0.09 4.43 0.73
CA HIS A 82 1.08 3.68 1.17
C HIS A 82 0.86 2.17 1.10
N LEU A 83 -0.31 1.65 1.51
CA LEU A 83 -0.59 0.21 1.48
C LEU A 83 -0.44 -0.40 0.07
N LYS A 84 -0.66 0.38 -0.99
CA LYS A 84 -0.45 -0.06 -2.39
C LYS A 84 1.03 -0.23 -2.76
N THR A 85 1.93 0.46 -2.06
CA THR A 85 3.38 0.47 -2.35
C THR A 85 4.24 0.01 -1.16
N CYS A 86 3.62 -0.49 -0.10
CA CYS A 86 4.30 -0.99 1.09
C CYS A 86 5.04 -2.30 0.73
N LYS A 87 6.38 -2.29 0.82
CA LYS A 87 7.22 -3.46 0.50
C LYS A 87 6.92 -4.62 1.45
N VAL A 88 6.95 -4.36 2.76
CA VAL A 88 6.68 -5.37 3.80
C VAL A 88 5.32 -6.05 3.60
N LYS A 89 4.30 -5.28 3.19
CA LYS A 89 2.98 -5.85 2.88
C LYS A 89 3.06 -6.84 1.71
N LYS A 90 3.72 -6.45 0.62
CA LYS A 90 3.85 -7.29 -0.57
C LYS A 90 4.67 -8.55 -0.30
N GLU A 91 5.74 -8.43 0.47
CA GLU A 91 6.57 -9.56 0.89
C GLU A 91 5.75 -10.55 1.72
N GLN A 92 4.95 -10.08 2.69
CA GLN A 92 4.07 -10.94 3.48
C GLN A 92 2.94 -11.59 2.65
N GLU A 93 2.36 -10.88 1.69
CA GLU A 93 1.36 -11.46 0.77
C GLU A 93 1.99 -12.57 -0.09
N GLN A 94 3.24 -12.40 -0.55
CA GLN A 94 3.97 -13.42 -1.31
C GLN A 94 4.34 -14.63 -0.44
N GLU A 95 4.79 -14.41 0.79
CA GLU A 95 5.07 -15.50 1.74
C GLU A 95 3.84 -16.33 2.04
N GLN A 96 2.67 -15.70 2.24
CA GLN A 96 1.40 -16.40 2.45
C GLN A 96 0.99 -17.25 1.23
N GLU A 97 1.21 -16.75 0.02
CA GLU A 97 0.93 -17.50 -1.21
C GLU A 97 1.87 -18.72 -1.34
N ILE A 98 3.16 -18.53 -1.06
CA ILE A 98 4.15 -19.61 -1.06
C ILE A 98 3.79 -20.67 -0.01
N ASP A 99 3.42 -20.25 1.20
CA ASP A 99 3.02 -21.16 2.28
C ASP A 99 1.77 -21.95 1.90
N PHE A 100 0.78 -21.32 1.27
CA PHE A 100 -0.40 -22.00 0.76
C PHE A 100 -0.04 -23.07 -0.27
N ILE A 101 0.80 -22.74 -1.25
CA ILE A 101 1.27 -23.67 -2.28
C ILE A 101 2.05 -24.84 -1.67
N ASN A 102 2.94 -24.55 -0.72
CA ASN A 102 3.74 -25.57 -0.03
C ASN A 102 2.86 -26.52 0.78
N ASN A 103 1.85 -26.00 1.46
CA ASN A 103 0.89 -26.82 2.21
C ASN A 103 0.08 -27.72 1.27
N PHE A 104 -0.39 -27.19 0.14
CA PHE A 104 -1.09 -28.00 -0.86
C PHE A 104 -0.18 -29.09 -1.43
N ARG A 105 1.06 -28.74 -1.81
CA ARG A 105 2.05 -29.69 -2.30
C ARG A 105 2.31 -30.80 -1.29
N LYS A 106 2.50 -30.47 -0.02
CA LYS A 106 2.71 -31.44 1.06
C LYS A 106 1.52 -32.40 1.20
N SER A 107 0.29 -31.89 1.08
CA SER A 107 -0.91 -32.74 1.08
C SER A 107 -0.91 -33.71 -0.10
N VAL A 108 -0.53 -33.27 -1.30
CA VAL A 108 -0.45 -34.13 -2.49
C VAL A 108 0.64 -35.19 -2.33
N GLU A 109 1.81 -34.82 -1.80
CA GLU A 109 2.93 -35.74 -1.57
C GLU A 109 2.57 -36.86 -0.58
N ILE A 110 1.79 -36.54 0.47
CA ILE A 110 1.27 -37.53 1.41
C ILE A 110 0.34 -38.52 0.70
N SER A 111 -0.64 -38.03 -0.07
CA SER A 111 -1.56 -38.89 -0.82
C SER A 111 -0.82 -39.77 -1.84
N HIS A 112 0.14 -39.21 -2.56
CA HIS A 112 0.97 -39.95 -3.51
C HIS A 112 1.77 -41.06 -2.82
N THR A 113 2.32 -40.79 -1.63
CA THR A 113 3.05 -41.78 -0.83
C THR A 113 2.13 -42.93 -0.38
N SER A 114 0.90 -42.62 0.03
CA SER A 114 -0.10 -43.63 0.40
C SER A 114 -0.43 -44.55 -0.77
N LEU A 115 -0.73 -43.98 -1.94
CA LEU A 115 -1.03 -44.75 -3.15
C LEU A 115 0.16 -45.61 -3.57
N ARG A 116 1.39 -45.10 -3.46
CA ARG A 116 2.61 -45.86 -3.78
C ARG A 116 2.75 -47.10 -2.89
N ASN A 117 2.45 -46.96 -1.60
CA ASN A 117 2.48 -48.08 -0.66
C ASN A 117 1.39 -49.11 -0.95
N GLU A 118 0.18 -48.67 -1.32
CA GLU A 118 -0.89 -49.56 -1.75
C GLU A 118 -0.51 -50.34 -3.02
N ILE A 119 0.04 -49.66 -4.03
CA ILE A 119 0.53 -50.29 -5.25
C ILE A 119 1.64 -51.31 -4.94
N PHE A 120 2.54 -50.99 -4.03
CA PHE A 120 3.62 -51.90 -3.63
C PHE A 120 3.05 -53.20 -3.02
N LYS A 121 2.07 -53.10 -2.13
CA LYS A 121 1.40 -54.26 -1.53
C LYS A 121 0.71 -55.13 -2.59
N ILE A 122 -0.02 -54.50 -3.52
CA ILE A 122 -0.70 -55.22 -4.61
C ILE A 122 0.31 -55.98 -5.47
N LYS A 123 1.47 -55.37 -5.76
CA LYS A 123 2.53 -56.03 -6.54
C LYS A 123 3.10 -57.26 -5.83
N GLU A 124 3.34 -57.17 -4.53
CA GLU A 124 3.82 -58.28 -3.71
C GLU A 124 2.80 -59.43 -3.68
N GLU A 125 1.51 -59.12 -3.51
CA GLU A 125 0.43 -60.11 -3.57
C GLU A 125 0.35 -60.80 -4.94
N MET A 126 0.54 -60.05 -6.04
CA MET A 126 0.56 -60.60 -7.39
C MET A 126 1.74 -61.53 -7.64
N GLU A 127 2.94 -61.20 -7.14
CA GLU A 127 4.12 -62.07 -7.23
C GLU A 127 3.86 -63.40 -6.51
N ILE A 128 3.33 -63.35 -5.29
CA ILE A 128 2.96 -64.55 -4.52
C ILE A 128 1.92 -65.41 -5.27
N MET A 129 0.91 -64.79 -5.89
CA MET A 129 -0.09 -65.53 -6.66
C MET A 129 0.52 -66.21 -7.89
N ASN A 130 1.43 -65.54 -8.60
CA ASN A 130 2.10 -66.10 -9.77
C ASN A 130 2.99 -67.29 -9.40
N GLU A 131 3.74 -67.22 -8.30
CA GLU A 131 4.56 -68.35 -7.83
C GLU A 131 3.71 -69.58 -7.51
N LYS A 132 2.54 -69.38 -6.89
CA LYS A 132 1.59 -70.48 -6.61
C LYS A 132 1.02 -71.15 -7.86
N LEU A 133 0.84 -70.40 -8.96
CA LEU A 133 0.35 -70.93 -10.23
C LEU A 133 1.40 -71.76 -10.98
N VAL A 134 2.70 -71.50 -10.77
CA VAL A 134 3.79 -72.20 -11.46
C VAL A 134 4.10 -73.57 -10.80
N ILE A 135 3.71 -73.76 -9.54
CA ILE A 135 4.02 -74.98 -8.76
C ILE A 135 2.90 -76.05 -8.87
N ASN A 136 1.72 -75.71 -9.40
CA ASN A 136 0.63 -76.65 -9.70
C ASN A 136 0.61 -77.04 -11.19
#